data_AF-A0A085JZW5-F1
#
_entry.id   AF-A0A085JZW5-F1
#
_cell.length_a   1.000
_cell.length_b   1.000
_cell.length_c   1.000
_cell.angle_alpha   90.00
_cell.angle_beta   90.00
_cell.angle_gamma   90.00
#
_symmetry.space_group_name_H-M   'P 1'
#
loop_
_entity.id
_entity.type
_entity.pdbx_description
1 polymer ?
#
loop_
_entity_poly.entity_id
_entity_poly.type
_entity_poly.pdbx_seq_one_letter_code
_entity_poly.pdbx_strand_id
1 'polypeptide(L)'
;MRTDRDPRFVDAILDWKPTWFIARLLLVGAYLLGGIVKLTDWPAAVAEQAHFGMTPPALWAALTIAIELIGPILILTGRMSWLGAGMLGVFTLLAAFTANAFWTMPMGQERFMATNAFFEHLGLIGGFILAALVAEQAQRRV
;
A
#
# COMPACT_ATOMS: atom_id res chain seq x y z
N MET A 1 30.55 3.96 22.50
CA MET A 1 29.59 4.63 23.40
C MET A 1 28.21 4.55 22.77
N ARG A 2 27.34 3.66 23.26
CA ARG A 2 25.90 3.73 22.95
C ARG A 2 25.34 4.84 23.83
N THR A 3 24.92 5.94 23.23
CA THR A 3 24.19 6.98 23.95
C THR A 3 22.82 6.43 24.32
N ASP A 4 22.45 6.49 25.60
CA ASP A 4 21.13 6.14 26.12
C ASP A 4 20.04 6.96 25.41
N ARG A 5 19.43 6.40 24.34
CA ARG A 5 18.49 7.16 23.49
C ARG A 5 17.03 6.78 23.68
N ASP A 6 16.73 5.53 24.06
CA ASP A 6 15.35 5.05 24.18
C ASP A 6 15.14 4.25 25.48
N PRO A 7 13.94 4.28 26.09
CA PRO A 7 13.61 3.45 27.25
C PRO A 7 13.74 1.95 26.91
N ARG A 8 14.27 1.13 27.83
CA ARG A 8 14.53 -0.32 27.60
C ARG A 8 13.34 -1.13 27.06
N PHE A 9 12.10 -0.73 27.38
CA PHE A 9 10.91 -1.40 26.86
C PHE A 9 10.64 -1.09 25.38
N VAL A 10 11.02 0.11 24.91
CA VAL A 10 10.90 0.52 23.50
C VAL A 10 11.86 -0.30 22.65
N ASP A 11 13.12 -0.42 23.09
CA ASP A 11 14.11 -1.29 22.44
C ASP A 11 13.63 -2.74 22.38
N ALA A 12 13.08 -3.26 23.47
CA ALA A 12 12.56 -4.63 23.52
C ALA A 12 11.41 -4.87 22.51
N ILE A 13 10.55 -3.87 22.27
CA ILE A 13 9.47 -3.96 21.29
C ILE A 13 10.01 -3.83 19.86
N LEU A 14 10.91 -2.88 19.62
CA LEU A 14 11.47 -2.61 18.30
C LEU A 14 12.41 -3.72 17.81
N ASP A 15 13.17 -4.34 18.70
CA ASP A 15 14.07 -5.46 18.38
C ASP A 15 13.32 -6.79 18.16
N TRP A 16 12.01 -6.83 18.44
CA TRP A 16 11.23 -8.05 18.35
C TRP A 16 10.84 -8.37 16.91
N LYS A 17 11.26 -9.55 16.40
CA LYS A 17 10.99 -10.01 15.02
C LYS A 17 9.50 -9.94 14.61
N PRO A 18 8.53 -10.28 15.47
CA PRO A 18 7.10 -10.13 15.15
C PRO A 18 6.67 -8.68 14.92
N THR A 19 7.22 -7.70 15.64
CA THR A 19 6.91 -6.27 15.44
C THR A 19 7.19 -5.85 13.99
N TRP A 20 8.32 -6.29 13.44
CA TRP A 20 8.67 -6.03 12.04
C TRP A 20 7.73 -6.70 11.03
N PHE A 21 7.26 -7.91 11.33
CA PHE A 21 6.30 -8.59 10.47
C PHE A 21 4.91 -7.94 10.54
N ILE A 22 4.43 -7.63 11.75
CA ILE A 22 3.12 -7.00 11.99
C ILE A 22 3.08 -5.62 11.33
N ALA A 23 4.13 -4.81 11.46
CA ALA A 23 4.19 -3.50 10.82
C ALA A 23 4.03 -3.59 9.29
N ARG A 24 4.73 -4.55 8.65
CA ARG A 24 4.60 -4.80 7.22
C ARG A 24 3.20 -5.28 6.86
N LEU A 25 2.64 -6.22 7.63
CA LEU A 25 1.29 -6.73 7.43
C LEU A 25 0.22 -5.65 7.52
N LEU A 26 0.32 -4.75 8.51
CA LEU A 26 -0.59 -3.63 8.65
C LEU A 26 -0.46 -2.65 7.47
N LEU A 27 0.77 -2.36 7.04
CA LEU A 27 1.04 -1.48 5.90
C LEU A 27 0.43 -2.03 4.60
N VAL A 28 0.49 -3.34 4.36
CA VAL A 28 -0.04 -3.97 3.15
C VAL A 28 -1.49 -4.47 3.28
N GLY A 29 -2.08 -4.37 4.47
CA GLY A 29 -3.33 -5.05 4.81
C GLY A 29 -4.52 -4.63 3.95
N ALA A 30 -4.63 -3.33 3.65
CA ALA A 30 -5.69 -2.81 2.78
C ALA A 30 -5.64 -3.42 1.36
N TYR A 31 -4.44 -3.64 0.82
CA TYR A 31 -4.22 -4.22 -0.50
C TYR A 31 -4.54 -5.71 -0.52
N LEU A 32 -4.12 -6.46 0.52
CA LEU A 32 -4.48 -7.87 0.65
C LEU A 32 -6.00 -8.05 0.71
N LEU A 33 -6.67 -7.26 1.54
CA LEU A 33 -8.13 -7.29 1.64
C LEU A 33 -8.78 -6.93 0.30
N GLY A 34 -8.36 -5.83 -0.33
CA GLY A 34 -8.86 -5.38 -1.63
C GLY A 34 -8.69 -6.44 -2.72
N GLY A 35 -7.50 -7.02 -2.83
CA GLY A 35 -7.19 -8.04 -3.83
C GLY A 35 -7.99 -9.33 -3.61
N ILE A 36 -8.16 -9.77 -2.35
CA ILE A 36 -8.99 -10.94 -2.02
C ILE A 36 -10.45 -10.68 -2.38
N VAL A 37 -11.00 -9.52 -1.98
CA VAL A 37 -12.39 -9.15 -2.29
C VAL A 37 -12.63 -9.15 -3.80
N LYS A 38 -11.76 -8.49 -4.57
CA LYS A 38 -11.84 -8.45 -6.04
C LYS A 38 -11.66 -9.82 -6.68
N LEU A 39 -10.84 -10.70 -6.09
CA LEU A 39 -10.67 -12.08 -6.57
C LEU A 39 -11.92 -12.93 -6.32
N THR A 40 -12.59 -12.74 -5.19
CA THR A 40 -13.83 -13.46 -4.84
C THR A 40 -15.06 -12.93 -5.56
N ASP A 41 -15.05 -11.66 -5.98
CA ASP A 41 -16.12 -11.02 -6.75
C ASP A 41 -15.55 -10.37 -8.03
N TRP A 42 -15.18 -11.23 -8.96
CA TRP A 42 -14.65 -10.82 -10.25
C TRP A 42 -15.60 -9.89 -11.04
N PRO A 43 -16.92 -10.16 -11.14
CA PRO A 43 -17.84 -9.26 -11.82
C PRO A 43 -17.82 -7.84 -11.23
N ALA A 44 -17.81 -7.69 -9.91
CA ALA A 44 -17.69 -6.38 -9.27
C ALA A 44 -16.35 -5.70 -9.60
N ALA A 45 -15.25 -6.44 -9.58
CA ALA A 45 -13.92 -5.91 -9.94
C ALA A 45 -13.89 -5.36 -11.38
N VAL A 46 -14.48 -6.08 -12.35
CA VAL A 46 -14.59 -5.63 -13.74
C VAL A 46 -15.48 -4.40 -13.87
N ALA A 47 -16.60 -4.34 -13.14
CA ALA A 47 -17.50 -3.21 -13.13
C ALA A 47 -16.85 -1.94 -12.56
N GLU A 48 -16.04 -2.08 -11.51
CA GLU A 48 -15.25 -0.97 -10.94
C GLU A 48 -14.29 -0.38 -11.97
N GLN A 49 -13.53 -1.22 -12.70
CA GLN A 49 -12.63 -0.72 -13.74
C GLN A 49 -13.37 -0.05 -14.89
N ALA A 50 -14.55 -0.57 -15.26
CA ALA A 50 -15.41 0.05 -16.26
C ALA A 50 -15.94 1.41 -15.79
N HIS A 51 -16.29 1.55 -14.51
CA HIS A 51 -16.70 2.82 -13.90
C HIS A 51 -15.60 3.89 -14.02
N PHE A 52 -14.34 3.50 -13.86
CA PHE A 52 -13.19 4.38 -14.09
C PHE A 52 -12.80 4.55 -15.57
N GLY A 53 -13.58 4.02 -16.51
CA GLY A 53 -13.36 4.17 -17.95
C GLY A 53 -12.18 3.36 -18.50
N MET A 54 -11.67 2.38 -17.73
CA MET A 54 -10.52 1.59 -18.15
C MET A 54 -10.91 0.55 -19.20
N THR A 55 -10.24 0.58 -20.36
CA THR A 55 -10.52 -0.33 -21.47
C THR A 55 -9.27 -1.15 -21.82
N PRO A 56 -9.34 -2.50 -21.93
CA PRO A 56 -10.48 -3.37 -21.60
C PRO A 56 -10.65 -3.57 -20.06
N PRO A 57 -11.86 -3.46 -19.48
CA PRO A 57 -12.03 -3.48 -18.02
C PRO A 57 -11.51 -4.73 -17.33
N ALA A 58 -11.71 -5.90 -17.95
CA ALA A 58 -11.24 -7.19 -17.43
C ALA A 58 -9.71 -7.26 -17.31
N LEU A 59 -8.97 -6.68 -18.25
CA LEU A 59 -7.51 -6.66 -18.20
C LEU A 59 -7.02 -5.85 -17.00
N TRP A 60 -7.58 -4.66 -16.81
CA TRP A 60 -7.24 -3.78 -15.70
C TRP A 60 -7.63 -4.39 -14.36
N ALA A 61 -8.77 -5.09 -14.28
CA ALA A 61 -9.19 -5.77 -13.06
C ALA A 61 -8.18 -6.87 -12.68
N ALA A 62 -7.75 -7.68 -13.64
CA ALA A 62 -6.73 -8.71 -13.43
C ALA A 62 -5.39 -8.10 -12.98
N LEU A 63 -4.95 -7.00 -13.59
CA LEU A 63 -3.72 -6.30 -13.22
C LEU A 63 -3.79 -5.73 -11.80
N THR A 64 -4.89 -5.09 -11.44
CA THR A 64 -5.14 -4.56 -10.10
C THR A 64 -5.06 -5.68 -9.06
N ILE A 65 -5.77 -6.79 -9.26
CA ILE A 65 -5.71 -7.94 -8.35
C ILE A 65 -4.29 -8.51 -8.26
N ALA A 66 -3.59 -8.65 -9.38
CA ALA A 66 -2.22 -9.16 -9.38
C ALA A 66 -1.29 -8.27 -8.56
N ILE A 67 -1.38 -6.94 -8.71
CA ILE A 67 -0.57 -5.99 -7.94
C ILE A 67 -0.93 -6.03 -6.45
N GLU A 68 -2.23 -6.02 -6.13
CA GLU A 68 -2.77 -6.05 -4.77
C GLU A 68 -2.43 -7.34 -4.01
N LEU A 69 -2.12 -8.45 -4.70
CA LEU A 69 -1.70 -9.70 -4.06
C LEU A 69 -0.18 -9.92 -4.08
N ILE A 70 0.46 -9.71 -5.24
CA ILE A 70 1.90 -9.96 -5.40
C ILE A 70 2.71 -8.93 -4.59
N GLY A 71 2.34 -7.65 -4.65
CA GLY A 71 3.04 -6.58 -3.94
C GLY A 71 3.16 -6.85 -2.44
N PRO A 72 2.05 -7.14 -1.73
CA PRO A 72 2.07 -7.49 -0.32
C PRO A 72 2.90 -8.74 0.00
N ILE A 73 2.80 -9.79 -0.82
CA ILE A 73 3.57 -11.02 -0.63
C ILE A 73 5.08 -10.75 -0.69
N LEU A 74 5.53 -9.93 -1.64
CA LEU A 74 6.95 -9.54 -1.75
C LEU A 74 7.42 -8.78 -0.50
N ILE A 75 6.63 -7.83 -0.01
CA ILE A 75 6.95 -7.06 1.20
C ILE A 75 6.97 -7.96 2.45
N LEU A 76 5.97 -8.84 2.61
CA LEU A 76 5.83 -9.72 3.76
C LEU A 76 6.95 -10.77 3.84
N THR A 77 7.28 -11.39 2.70
CA THR A 77 8.39 -12.36 2.62
C THR A 77 9.75 -11.68 2.76
N GLY A 78 9.84 -10.36 2.57
CA GLY A 78 11.09 -9.61 2.62
C GLY A 78 11.96 -9.80 1.36
N ARG A 79 11.45 -10.52 0.35
CA ARG A 79 12.15 -10.79 -0.90
C ARG A 79 11.72 -9.77 -1.94
N MET A 80 12.67 -9.03 -2.50
CA MET A 80 12.40 -7.94 -3.46
C MET A 80 11.38 -6.93 -2.91
N SER A 81 11.46 -6.59 -1.62
CA SER A 81 10.55 -5.64 -0.98
C SER A 81 10.51 -4.28 -1.69
N TRP A 82 11.62 -3.86 -2.31
CA TRP A 82 11.68 -2.65 -3.13
C TRP A 82 10.72 -2.71 -4.32
N LEU A 83 10.60 -3.88 -4.97
CA LEU A 83 9.72 -4.08 -6.11
C LEU A 83 8.26 -4.08 -5.65
N GLY A 84 7.95 -4.82 -4.58
CA GLY A 84 6.59 -4.83 -4.01
C GLY A 84 6.14 -3.44 -3.55
N ALA A 85 7.01 -2.71 -2.85
CA ALA A 85 6.77 -1.33 -2.42
C ALA A 85 6.63 -0.37 -3.61
N GLY A 86 7.46 -0.51 -4.64
CA GLY A 86 7.38 0.28 -5.86
C GLY A 86 6.07 0.04 -6.62
N MET A 87 5.69 -1.22 -6.82
CA MET A 87 4.42 -1.60 -7.46
C MET A 87 3.22 -1.03 -6.71
N LEU A 88 3.15 -1.25 -5.40
CA LEU A 88 2.04 -0.74 -4.58
C LEU A 88 2.04 0.79 -4.50
N GLY A 89 3.20 1.43 -4.36
CA GLY A 89 3.31 2.88 -4.32
C GLY A 89 2.83 3.53 -5.62
N VAL A 90 3.28 3.03 -6.78
CA VAL A 90 2.83 3.54 -8.09
C VAL A 90 1.35 3.28 -8.31
N PHE A 91 0.87 2.07 -8.01
CA PHE A 91 -0.55 1.73 -8.10
C PHE A 91 -1.42 2.66 -7.24
N THR A 92 -1.01 2.87 -5.99
CA THR A 92 -1.70 3.74 -5.04
C THR A 92 -1.74 5.19 -5.50
N LEU A 93 -0.64 5.67 -6.08
CA LEU A 93 -0.56 7.02 -6.64
C LEU A 93 -1.56 7.16 -7.78
N LEU A 94 -1.53 6.25 -8.75
CA LEU A 94 -2.45 6.28 -9.89
C LEU A 94 -3.91 6.21 -9.41
N ALA A 95 -4.23 5.28 -8.52
CA ALA A 95 -5.57 5.13 -7.94
C ALA A 95 -6.03 6.39 -7.19
N ALA A 96 -5.14 7.05 -6.43
CA ALA A 96 -5.47 8.28 -5.73
C ALA A 96 -5.81 9.41 -6.72
N PHE A 97 -5.03 9.57 -7.79
CA PHE A 97 -5.29 10.58 -8.81
C PHE A 97 -6.54 10.31 -9.64
N THR A 98 -6.92 9.05 -9.86
CA THR A 98 -8.12 8.69 -10.63
C THR A 98 -9.39 8.70 -9.78
N ALA A 99 -9.35 8.12 -8.58
CA ALA A 99 -10.53 7.93 -7.75
C ALA A 99 -10.80 9.09 -6.78
N ASN A 100 -9.76 9.82 -6.37
CA ASN A 100 -9.84 10.86 -5.35
C ASN A 100 -9.44 12.24 -5.91
N ALA A 101 -9.80 12.53 -7.17
CA ALA A 101 -9.58 13.82 -7.84
C ALA A 101 -10.43 14.95 -7.23
N PHE A 102 -10.26 15.24 -5.95
CA PHE A 102 -11.09 16.17 -5.17
C PHE A 102 -11.10 17.60 -5.73
N TRP A 103 -10.09 17.98 -6.52
CA TRP A 103 -10.00 19.29 -7.17
C TRP A 103 -11.05 19.49 -8.28
N THR A 104 -11.64 18.42 -8.81
CA THR A 104 -12.73 18.51 -9.79
C THR A 104 -14.11 18.45 -9.14
N MET A 105 -14.19 18.27 -7.82
CA MET A 105 -15.45 18.08 -7.10
C MET A 105 -16.02 19.41 -6.57
N PRO A 106 -17.36 19.59 -6.56
CA PRO A 106 -18.02 20.71 -5.89
C PRO A 106 -17.71 20.76 -4.39
N MET A 107 -17.87 21.94 -3.77
CA MET A 107 -17.73 22.06 -2.32
C MET A 107 -18.81 21.25 -1.61
N GLY A 108 -18.42 20.43 -0.64
CA GLY A 108 -19.33 19.57 0.10
C GLY A 108 -18.62 18.39 0.78
N GLN A 109 -19.43 17.51 1.38
CA GLN A 109 -18.95 16.36 2.13
C GLN A 109 -18.13 15.39 1.26
N GLU A 110 -18.55 15.14 0.03
CA GLU A 110 -17.85 14.23 -0.89
C GLU A 110 -16.44 14.72 -1.21
N ARG A 111 -16.26 16.01 -1.49
CA ARG A 111 -14.94 16.61 -1.70
C ARG A 111 -14.05 16.47 -0.47
N PHE A 112 -14.60 16.67 0.74
CA PHE A 112 -13.84 16.49 1.98
C PHE A 112 -13.37 15.04 2.15
N MET A 113 -14.26 14.07 1.93
CA MET A 113 -13.91 12.65 2.00
C MET A 113 -12.85 12.27 0.97
N ALA A 114 -12.99 12.71 -0.29
CA ALA A 114 -12.00 12.47 -1.33
C ALA A 114 -10.64 13.12 -1.01
N THR A 115 -10.64 14.33 -0.43
CA THR A 115 -9.40 15.00 0.00
C THR A 115 -8.68 14.17 1.08
N ASN A 116 -9.40 13.71 2.11
CA ASN A 116 -8.80 12.89 3.17
C ASN A 116 -8.25 11.58 2.60
N ALA A 117 -9.04 10.88 1.80
CA ALA A 117 -8.61 9.63 1.16
C ALA A 117 -7.36 9.85 0.29
N PHE A 118 -7.27 10.96 -0.45
CA PHE A 118 -6.08 11.28 -1.25
C PHE A 118 -4.82 11.42 -0.38
N PHE A 119 -4.89 12.15 0.74
CA PHE A 119 -3.74 12.33 1.63
C PHE A 119 -3.41 11.07 2.44
N GLU A 120 -4.39 10.24 2.79
CA GLU A 120 -4.17 8.92 3.38
C GLU A 120 -3.37 8.02 2.40
N HIS A 121 -3.72 8.01 1.12
CA HIS A 121 -2.97 7.29 0.09
C HIS A 121 -1.55 7.84 -0.08
N LEU A 122 -1.33 9.15 -0.04
CA LEU A 122 0.02 9.73 -0.04
C LEU A 122 0.83 9.29 1.19
N GLY A 123 0.19 9.19 2.35
CA GLY A 123 0.79 8.63 3.57
C GLY A 123 1.23 7.18 3.37
N LEU A 124 0.38 6.34 2.78
CA LEU A 124 0.70 4.94 2.46
C LEU A 124 1.88 4.84 1.49
N ILE A 125 1.93 5.69 0.45
CA ILE A 125 3.07 5.75 -0.47
C ILE A 125 4.37 6.08 0.28
N GLY A 126 4.33 7.06 1.19
CA GLY A 126 5.45 7.36 2.09
C GLY A 126 5.85 6.14 2.93
N GLY A 127 4.88 5.40 3.47
CA GLY A 127 5.09 4.14 4.18
C GLY A 127 5.80 3.08 3.34
N PHE A 128 5.41 2.91 2.07
CA PHE A 128 6.08 1.99 1.15
C PHE A 128 7.51 2.41 0.83
N ILE A 129 7.75 3.71 0.60
CA ILE A 129 9.10 4.24 0.40
C ILE A 129 9.98 3.92 1.62
N LEU A 130 9.48 4.18 2.83
CA LEU A 130 10.20 3.86 4.06
C LEU A 130 10.44 2.36 4.21
N ALA A 131 9.45 1.51 3.92
CA ALA A 131 9.60 0.07 3.97
C ALA A 131 10.67 -0.44 3.00
N ALA A 132 10.72 0.12 1.77
CA ALA A 132 11.75 -0.19 0.79
C ALA A 132 13.15 0.25 1.27
N LEU A 133 13.28 1.48 1.78
CA LEU A 133 14.54 2.02 2.29
C LEU A 133 15.09 1.18 3.44
N VAL A 134 14.25 0.84 4.42
CA VAL A 134 14.66 0.04 5.58
C VAL A 134 15.04 -1.39 5.15
N ALA A 135 14.27 -2.01 4.26
CA ALA A 135 14.59 -3.35 3.74
C ALA A 135 15.93 -3.37 2.99
N GLU A 136 16.19 -2.37 2.15
CA GLU A 136 17.44 -2.23 1.40
C GLU A 136 18.63 -2.00 2.35
N GLN A 137 18.48 -1.15 3.36
CA GLN A 137 19.52 -0.92 4.37
C GLN A 137 19.83 -2.19 5.17
N ALA A 138 18.81 -2.99 5.50
CA ALA A 138 19.00 -4.26 6.19
C ALA A 138 19.79 -5.27 5.33
N GLN A 139 19.51 -5.35 4.02
CA GLN A 139 20.22 -6.24 3.11
C GLN A 139 21.69 -5.84 2.89
N ARG A 140 21.99 -4.53 2.81
CA ARG A 140 23.37 -4.03 2.64
C ARG A 140 24.27 -4.17 3.87
N ARG A 141 23.68 -4.43 5.04
CA ARG A 141 24.42 -4.64 6.31
C ARG A 141 24.84 -6.09 6.53
N VAL A 142 24.34 -7.02 5.71
CA VAL A 142 24.68 -8.45 5.72
C VAL A 142 25.81 -8.71 4.72
#